data_AF-A0A5B8NVV5-F1
#
_entry.id   AF-A0A5B8NVV5-F1
#
_cell.length_a   1.000
_cell.length_b   1.000
_cell.length_c   1.000
_cell.angle_alpha   90.00
_cell.angle_beta   90.00
_cell.angle_gamma   90.00
#
_symmetry.space_group_name_H-M   'P 1'
#
loop_
_entity.id
_entity.type
_entity.pdbx_description
1 polymer ?
#
loop_
_entity_poly.entity_id
_entity_poly.type
_entity_poly.pdbx_seq_one_letter_code
_entity_poly.pdbx_strand_id
1 'polypeptide(L)'
;MTTKTRYLAALILCLPFIAGAIYALVGTDDFAQIWSREEQPQAAPAPSYSAADAQALTLARKATLEAGSQSGFLKNGTGQLAQGTTKLADGAQELSQGALKASDSASQLADGMTQLQAGTGQLGAGATKIADGIESASRQLVGLEAIRGQLLGAIDQMLEDIKTDTDPRIVRFRDQLTTLRAQVENFVIDQNTTAQLEELKSGTRELANQLNVPGYGFHDGIYSATTGSQQLAAGLQELTSGVDQALAGVDELNDGAHKVDGLAKKTKDSIAQAQRALPAAPQQTPQAQQSVRTLAPLYAFLISAAVLLGAALRRWSGSKRTMALAVVTLASIAGGLVYLLGVGVGVGIAAASAVVAGLFVVGAALAVRICGEKLTLGLVAVQVGVVGWVWTHAASVELTAAWRVLVHLMPLHYPTAALSALANNGAPHILWVSIGVIVLFVAAAYGAERLLARTPLSSVPDDAIE
;
A
#
# COMPACT_ATOMS: atom_id res chain seq x y z
N MET A 1 22.94 14.76 9.94
CA MET A 1 23.51 13.41 9.73
C MET A 1 24.20 13.37 8.39
N THR A 2 25.50 13.06 8.31
CA THR A 2 26.20 13.00 7.02
C THR A 2 25.99 11.62 6.36
N THR A 3 25.73 11.60 5.05
CA THR A 3 25.54 10.38 4.24
C THR A 3 26.71 9.40 4.40
N LYS A 4 27.92 9.92 4.67
CA LYS A 4 29.16 9.17 4.91
C LYS A 4 29.08 8.21 6.12
N THR A 5 28.46 8.61 7.23
CA THR A 5 28.38 7.78 8.44
C THR A 5 27.44 6.57 8.25
N ARG A 6 26.39 6.71 7.43
CA ARG A 6 25.49 5.61 7.09
C ARG A 6 26.14 4.58 6.15
N TYR A 7 26.94 5.03 5.18
CA TYR A 7 27.71 4.11 4.33
C TYR A 7 28.76 3.34 5.12
N LEU A 8 29.44 3.97 6.07
CA LEU A 8 30.40 3.30 6.94
C LEU A 8 29.72 2.24 7.82
N ALA A 9 28.55 2.55 8.38
CA ALA A 9 27.75 1.61 9.17
C ALA A 9 27.26 0.41 8.33
N ALA A 10 26.83 0.64 7.08
CA ALA A 10 26.44 -0.42 6.16
C ALA A 10 27.63 -1.31 5.76
N LEU A 11 28.82 -0.73 5.55
CA LEU A 11 30.03 -1.48 5.20
C LEU A 11 30.48 -2.41 6.34
N ILE A 12 30.42 -1.93 7.59
CA ILE A 12 30.70 -2.74 8.79
C ILE A 12 29.77 -3.95 8.88
N LEU A 13 28.50 -3.77 8.51
CA LEU A 13 27.48 -4.83 8.54
C LEU A 13 27.75 -5.96 7.54
N CYS A 14 28.48 -5.68 6.45
CA CYS A 14 28.82 -6.67 5.42
C CYS A 14 30.07 -7.50 5.74
N LEU A 15 30.97 -7.03 6.60
CA LEU A 15 32.26 -7.68 6.89
C LEU A 15 32.15 -9.15 7.33
N PRO A 16 31.21 -9.55 8.21
CA PRO A 16 31.07 -10.94 8.63
C PRO A 16 30.73 -11.90 7.48
N PHE A 17 29.93 -11.43 6.52
CA PHE A 17 29.52 -12.23 5.36
C PHE A 17 30.62 -12.33 4.31
N ILE A 18 31.43 -11.27 4.16
CA ILE A 18 32.65 -11.32 3.33
C ILE A 18 33.63 -12.33 3.92
N ALA A 19 33.83 -12.33 5.25
CA ALA A 19 34.68 -13.30 5.92
C ALA A 19 34.18 -14.75 5.74
N GLY A 20 32.86 -14.97 5.86
CA GLY A 20 32.28 -16.28 5.60
C GLY A 20 32.37 -16.72 4.13
N ALA A 21 32.29 -15.79 3.17
CA ALA A 21 32.52 -16.08 1.76
C ALA A 21 33.98 -16.43 1.43
N ILE A 22 34.95 -15.77 2.09
CA ILE A 22 36.37 -16.10 1.97
C ILE A 22 36.64 -17.48 2.57
N TYR A 23 36.06 -17.79 3.73
CA TYR A 23 36.15 -19.12 4.34
C TYR A 23 35.64 -20.22 3.39
N ALA A 24 34.50 -19.99 2.74
CA ALA A 24 33.91 -20.92 1.79
C ALA A 24 34.72 -21.13 0.49
N LEU A 25 35.58 -20.16 0.12
CA LEU A 25 36.50 -20.28 -1.02
C LEU A 25 37.75 -21.10 -0.69
N VAL A 26 38.18 -21.09 0.58
CA VAL A 26 39.36 -21.83 1.06
C VAL A 26 38.97 -23.24 1.53
N GLY A 27 37.73 -23.43 1.98
CA GLY A 27 37.18 -24.72 2.40
C GLY A 27 36.75 -25.62 1.24
N THR A 28 36.99 -26.93 1.39
CA THR A 28 36.56 -27.98 0.45
C THR A 28 35.15 -28.52 0.76
N ASP A 29 34.39 -27.83 1.62
CA ASP A 29 33.12 -28.34 2.14
C ASP A 29 32.07 -28.46 1.02
N ASP A 30 31.54 -29.67 0.84
CA ASP A 30 30.44 -29.96 -0.07
C ASP A 30 29.09 -29.73 0.64
N PHE A 31 28.13 -29.14 -0.05
CA PHE A 31 26.79 -28.87 0.48
C PHE A 31 26.10 -30.15 0.99
N ALA A 32 26.44 -31.32 0.43
CA ALA A 32 25.95 -32.61 0.91
C ALA A 32 26.33 -32.93 2.37
N GLN A 33 27.50 -32.45 2.84
CA GLN A 33 28.01 -32.70 4.19
C GLN A 33 27.27 -31.90 5.29
N ILE A 34 26.43 -30.94 4.88
CA ILE A 34 25.52 -30.21 5.78
C ILE A 34 24.45 -31.14 6.37
N TRP A 35 24.13 -32.25 5.68
CA TRP A 35 22.93 -33.08 5.93
C TRP A 35 23.22 -34.51 6.34
N SER A 36 24.37 -35.05 5.95
CA SER A 36 24.70 -36.46 6.15
C SER A 36 26.18 -36.62 6.54
N ARG A 37 26.45 -37.50 7.52
CA ARG A 37 27.78 -38.06 7.71
C ARG A 37 28.03 -39.14 6.66
N GLU A 38 29.17 -39.10 5.99
CA GLU A 38 29.69 -40.30 5.31
C GLU A 38 30.17 -41.30 6.38
N GLU A 39 29.34 -42.28 6.72
CA GLU A 39 29.80 -43.50 7.39
C GLU A 39 30.03 -44.57 6.32
N GLN A 40 31.30 -44.82 5.97
CA GLN A 40 31.70 -46.05 5.27
C GLN A 40 31.84 -47.18 6.29
N PRO A 41 31.18 -48.33 6.07
CA PRO A 41 31.91 -49.59 6.19
C PRO A 41 31.53 -50.66 5.14
N GLN A 42 32.56 -51.39 4.68
CA GLN A 42 32.51 -52.56 3.79
C GLN A 42 31.67 -53.72 4.34
N ALA A 43 30.97 -54.47 3.48
CA ALA A 43 30.75 -55.90 3.63
C ALA A 43 30.37 -56.61 2.30
N ALA A 44 30.82 -57.85 2.16
CA ALA A 44 30.69 -58.77 1.01
C ALA A 44 29.33 -59.53 0.99
N PRO A 45 28.99 -60.26 -0.10
CA PRO A 45 27.60 -60.49 -0.55
C PRO A 45 26.93 -61.77 -0.02
N ALA A 46 25.58 -61.80 -0.03
CA ALA A 46 24.75 -63.00 0.12
C ALA A 46 23.55 -63.03 -0.87
N PRO A 47 23.04 -64.21 -1.31
CA PRO A 47 22.07 -64.39 -2.42
C PRO A 47 20.60 -64.50 -1.94
N SER A 48 19.50 -64.38 -2.71
CA SER A 48 19.25 -63.90 -4.10
C SER A 48 17.77 -63.48 -4.27
N TYR A 49 17.44 -62.19 -4.10
CA TYR A 49 17.08 -61.38 -5.28
C TYR A 49 18.42 -60.87 -5.83
N SER A 50 18.56 -60.46 -7.11
CA SER A 50 19.83 -59.80 -7.45
C SER A 50 20.01 -58.64 -6.47
N ALA A 51 21.22 -58.39 -5.97
CA ALA A 51 21.45 -57.24 -5.08
C ALA A 51 20.89 -55.95 -5.72
N ALA A 52 20.89 -55.89 -7.06
CA ALA A 52 20.25 -54.86 -7.86
C ALA A 52 18.72 -54.78 -7.68
N ASP A 53 17.97 -55.87 -7.58
CA ASP A 53 16.50 -55.86 -7.39
C ASP A 53 16.08 -55.42 -5.98
N ALA A 54 16.81 -55.87 -4.94
CA ALA A 54 16.56 -55.44 -3.56
C ALA A 54 16.94 -53.95 -3.36
N GLN A 55 18.02 -53.51 -4.01
CA GLN A 55 18.39 -52.09 -4.09
C GLN A 55 17.35 -51.28 -4.87
N ALA A 56 16.86 -51.78 -6.01
CA ALA A 56 15.85 -51.12 -6.83
C ALA A 56 14.52 -50.94 -6.08
N LEU A 57 14.07 -51.95 -5.32
CA LEU A 57 12.88 -51.85 -4.48
C LEU A 57 13.06 -50.80 -3.36
N THR A 58 14.26 -50.74 -2.76
CA THR A 58 14.59 -49.77 -1.72
C THR A 58 14.65 -48.34 -2.28
N LEU A 59 15.27 -48.16 -3.45
CA LEU A 59 15.29 -46.91 -4.21
C LEU A 59 13.88 -46.47 -4.63
N ALA A 60 13.04 -47.39 -5.13
CA ALA A 60 11.65 -47.09 -5.47
C ALA A 60 10.83 -46.66 -4.25
N ARG A 61 11.06 -47.28 -3.08
CA ARG A 61 10.42 -46.88 -1.82
C ARG A 61 10.91 -45.51 -1.35
N LYS A 62 12.21 -45.24 -1.45
CA LYS A 62 12.78 -43.91 -1.14
C LYS A 62 12.20 -42.83 -2.08
N ALA A 63 12.18 -43.09 -3.38
CA ALA A 63 11.65 -42.17 -4.39
C ALA A 63 10.14 -41.91 -4.20
N THR A 64 9.35 -42.93 -3.85
CA THR A 64 7.91 -42.75 -3.58
C THR A 64 7.64 -42.04 -2.25
N LEU A 65 8.46 -42.24 -1.22
CA LEU A 65 8.40 -41.46 0.03
C LEU A 65 8.72 -39.98 -0.24
N GLU A 66 9.75 -39.71 -1.04
CA GLU A 66 10.15 -38.36 -1.43
C GLU A 66 9.09 -37.69 -2.29
N ALA A 67 8.56 -38.38 -3.30
CA ALA A 67 7.42 -37.91 -4.09
C ALA A 67 6.17 -37.67 -3.22
N GLY A 68 5.94 -38.50 -2.20
CA GLY A 68 4.84 -38.33 -1.24
C GLY A 68 4.97 -37.03 -0.45
N SER A 69 6.18 -36.73 0.02
CA SER A 69 6.49 -35.46 0.69
C SER A 69 6.29 -34.27 -0.25
N GLN A 70 6.90 -34.30 -1.44
CA GLN A 70 6.84 -33.23 -2.44
C GLN A 70 5.40 -32.96 -2.92
N SER A 71 4.60 -34.01 -3.15
CA SER A 71 3.19 -33.86 -3.52
C SER A 71 2.33 -33.31 -2.37
N GLY A 72 2.69 -33.61 -1.12
CA GLY A 72 2.10 -32.99 0.06
C GLY A 72 2.34 -31.48 0.12
N PHE A 73 3.57 -31.04 -0.16
CA PHE A 73 3.90 -29.62 -0.27
C PHE A 73 3.19 -28.93 -1.41
N LEU A 74 3.23 -29.54 -2.60
CA LEU A 74 2.53 -29.02 -3.77
C LEU A 74 1.05 -28.81 -3.44
N LYS A 75 0.40 -29.82 -2.84
CA LYS A 75 -1.00 -29.73 -2.45
C LYS A 75 -1.29 -28.63 -1.43
N ASN A 76 -0.43 -28.46 -0.43
CA ASN A 76 -0.59 -27.39 0.55
C ASN A 76 -0.40 -26.00 -0.10
N GLY A 77 0.61 -25.85 -0.97
CA GLY A 77 0.88 -24.61 -1.69
C GLY A 77 -0.25 -24.24 -2.65
N THR A 78 -0.77 -25.21 -3.42
CA THR A 78 -1.91 -24.98 -4.31
C THR A 78 -3.19 -24.69 -3.54
N GLY A 79 -3.36 -25.30 -2.36
CA GLY A 79 -4.49 -25.00 -1.48
C GLY A 79 -4.43 -23.58 -0.91
N GLN A 80 -3.23 -23.11 -0.54
CA GLN A 80 -3.02 -21.72 -0.13
C GLN A 80 -3.24 -20.75 -1.29
N LEU A 81 -2.78 -21.09 -2.50
CA LEU A 81 -3.02 -20.29 -3.71
C LEU A 81 -4.52 -20.19 -4.02
N ALA A 82 -5.25 -21.30 -3.99
CA ALA A 82 -6.70 -21.33 -4.19
C ALA A 82 -7.43 -20.47 -3.14
N GLN A 83 -7.09 -20.62 -1.86
CA GLN A 83 -7.67 -19.77 -0.81
C GLN A 83 -7.33 -18.28 -0.98
N GLY A 84 -6.09 -17.97 -1.37
CA GLY A 84 -5.65 -16.60 -1.60
C GLY A 84 -6.35 -15.95 -2.79
N THR A 85 -6.54 -16.71 -3.88
CA THR A 85 -7.25 -16.24 -5.08
C THR A 85 -8.76 -16.12 -4.85
N THR A 86 -9.36 -16.96 -4.01
CA THR A 86 -10.76 -16.77 -3.58
C THR A 86 -10.91 -15.48 -2.78
N LYS A 87 -10.02 -15.19 -1.82
CA LYS A 87 -10.06 -13.91 -1.09
C LYS A 87 -9.82 -12.70 -2.00
N LEU A 88 -8.97 -12.85 -3.02
CA LEU A 88 -8.75 -11.82 -4.02
C LEU A 88 -10.02 -11.57 -4.85
N ALA A 89 -10.72 -12.64 -5.26
CA ALA A 89 -12.00 -12.54 -5.97
C ALA A 89 -13.07 -11.86 -5.10
N ASP A 90 -13.21 -12.25 -3.84
CA ASP A 90 -14.14 -11.61 -2.90
C ASP A 90 -13.84 -10.10 -2.77
N GLY A 91 -12.57 -9.75 -2.55
CA GLY A 91 -12.15 -8.34 -2.44
C GLY A 91 -12.31 -7.55 -3.75
N ALA A 92 -12.12 -8.20 -4.90
CA ALA A 92 -12.37 -7.59 -6.20
C ALA A 92 -13.87 -7.34 -6.45
N GLN A 93 -14.75 -8.24 -6.00
CA GLN A 93 -16.20 -8.03 -6.04
C GLN A 93 -16.62 -6.86 -5.16
N GLU A 94 -16.07 -6.76 -3.94
CA GLU A 94 -16.31 -5.60 -3.07
C GLU A 94 -15.85 -4.28 -3.72
N LEU A 95 -14.69 -4.29 -4.37
CA LEU A 95 -14.17 -3.13 -5.11
C LEU A 95 -15.08 -2.76 -6.29
N SER A 96 -15.55 -3.72 -7.08
CA SER A 96 -16.50 -3.49 -8.19
C SER A 96 -17.80 -2.86 -7.68
N GLN A 97 -18.37 -3.39 -6.60
CA GLN A 97 -19.56 -2.80 -5.99
C GLN A 97 -19.33 -1.38 -5.46
N GLY A 98 -18.14 -1.12 -4.89
CA GLY A 98 -17.74 0.22 -4.46
C GLY A 98 -17.59 1.20 -5.63
N ALA A 99 -16.97 0.77 -6.72
CA ALA A 99 -16.80 1.56 -7.95
C ALA A 99 -18.14 1.91 -8.59
N LEU A 100 -19.06 0.94 -8.70
CA LEU A 100 -20.43 1.16 -9.18
C LEU A 100 -21.16 2.23 -8.35
N LYS A 101 -21.14 2.11 -7.02
CA LYS A 101 -21.76 3.11 -6.13
C LYS A 101 -21.15 4.50 -6.29
N ALA A 102 -19.84 4.59 -6.46
CA ALA A 102 -19.16 5.86 -6.70
C ALA A 102 -19.56 6.47 -8.05
N SER A 103 -19.63 5.65 -9.11
CA SER A 103 -20.08 6.08 -10.44
C SER A 103 -21.52 6.57 -10.43
N ASP A 104 -22.42 5.85 -9.76
CA ASP A 104 -23.82 6.26 -9.59
C ASP A 104 -23.93 7.59 -8.84
N SER A 105 -23.19 7.75 -7.74
CA SER A 105 -23.20 8.97 -6.93
C SER A 105 -22.62 10.18 -7.69
N ALA A 106 -21.58 9.95 -8.49
CA ALA A 106 -21.00 11.00 -9.33
C ALA A 106 -21.95 11.42 -10.46
N SER A 107 -22.69 10.46 -11.04
CA SER A 107 -23.74 10.77 -12.02
C SER A 107 -24.85 11.61 -11.40
N GLN A 108 -25.31 11.26 -10.19
CA GLN A 108 -26.28 12.07 -9.43
C GLN A 108 -25.76 13.47 -9.12
N LEU A 109 -24.48 13.61 -8.77
CA LEU A 109 -23.84 14.91 -8.56
C LEU A 109 -23.82 15.73 -9.85
N ALA A 110 -23.47 15.12 -10.99
CA ALA A 110 -23.45 15.78 -12.30
C ALA A 110 -24.86 16.26 -12.72
N ASP A 111 -25.88 15.43 -12.49
CA ASP A 111 -27.28 15.79 -12.73
C ASP A 111 -27.72 16.95 -11.83
N GLY A 112 -27.40 16.89 -10.53
CA GLY A 112 -27.70 17.94 -9.56
C GLY A 112 -27.01 19.26 -9.89
N MET A 113 -25.76 19.22 -10.33
CA MET A 113 -25.02 20.40 -10.77
C MET A 113 -25.61 20.99 -12.05
N THR A 114 -26.06 20.16 -12.99
CA THR A 114 -26.76 20.61 -14.21
C THR A 114 -28.08 21.33 -13.85
N GLN A 115 -28.84 20.79 -12.89
CA GLN A 115 -30.04 21.43 -12.35
C GLN A 115 -29.73 22.76 -11.65
N LEU A 116 -28.66 22.79 -10.84
CA LEU A 116 -28.21 24.01 -10.17
C LEU A 116 -27.83 25.09 -11.19
N GLN A 117 -27.05 24.75 -12.22
CA GLN A 117 -26.68 25.66 -13.30
C GLN A 117 -27.92 26.22 -14.02
N ALA A 118 -28.90 25.37 -14.32
CA ALA A 118 -30.17 25.81 -14.92
C ALA A 118 -30.94 26.77 -13.99
N GLY A 119 -31.02 26.46 -12.69
CA GLY A 119 -31.65 27.32 -11.69
C GLY A 119 -30.94 28.67 -11.51
N THR A 120 -29.60 28.67 -11.53
CA THR A 120 -28.79 29.89 -11.54
C THR A 120 -29.10 30.76 -12.76
N GLY A 121 -29.21 30.16 -13.95
CA GLY A 121 -29.58 30.87 -15.16
C GLY A 121 -30.99 31.50 -15.08
N GLN A 122 -31.95 30.78 -14.49
CA GLN A 122 -33.29 31.32 -14.23
C GLN A 122 -33.26 32.50 -13.25
N LEU A 123 -32.48 32.39 -12.18
CA LEU A 123 -32.31 33.46 -11.19
C LEU A 123 -31.66 34.70 -11.81
N GLY A 124 -30.62 34.52 -12.63
CA GLY A 124 -29.97 35.62 -13.35
C GLY A 124 -30.91 36.30 -14.33
N ALA A 125 -31.75 35.53 -15.04
CA ALA A 125 -32.78 36.08 -15.93
C ALA A 125 -33.85 36.87 -15.14
N GLY A 126 -34.22 36.40 -13.95
CA GLY A 126 -35.09 37.12 -13.02
C GLY A 126 -34.48 38.44 -12.53
N ALA A 127 -33.21 38.41 -12.11
CA ALA A 127 -32.47 39.59 -11.69
C ALA A 127 -32.37 40.65 -12.81
N THR A 128 -32.15 40.20 -14.04
CA THR A 128 -32.16 41.08 -15.24
C THR A 128 -33.50 41.79 -15.41
N LYS A 129 -34.61 41.03 -15.34
CA LYS A 129 -35.98 41.60 -15.45
C LYS A 129 -36.28 42.61 -14.35
N ILE A 130 -35.85 42.35 -13.12
CA ILE A 130 -36.01 43.28 -11.99
C ILE A 130 -35.21 44.55 -12.26
N ALA A 131 -33.95 44.43 -12.64
CA ALA A 131 -33.08 45.57 -12.93
C ALA A 131 -33.63 46.44 -14.08
N ASP A 132 -34.16 45.82 -15.14
CA ASP A 132 -34.81 46.53 -16.25
C ASP A 132 -36.11 47.25 -15.82
N GLY A 133 -36.89 46.61 -14.95
CA GLY A 133 -38.10 47.21 -14.36
C GLY A 133 -37.78 48.44 -13.50
N ILE A 134 -36.74 48.36 -12.67
CA ILE A 134 -36.27 49.49 -11.85
C ILE A 134 -35.74 50.62 -12.74
N GLU A 135 -34.99 50.29 -13.81
CA GLU A 135 -34.52 51.28 -14.77
C GLU A 135 -35.70 52.00 -15.46
N SER A 136 -36.75 51.27 -15.83
CA SER A 136 -37.97 51.87 -16.37
C SER A 136 -38.66 52.79 -15.36
N ALA A 137 -38.77 52.38 -14.08
CA ALA A 137 -39.35 53.20 -13.03
C ALA A 137 -38.53 54.48 -12.77
N SER A 138 -37.20 54.36 -12.73
CA SER A 138 -36.28 55.50 -12.60
C SER A 138 -36.44 56.51 -13.75
N ARG A 139 -36.52 56.03 -15.00
CA ARG A 139 -36.80 56.89 -16.16
C ARG A 139 -38.14 57.63 -16.07
N GLN A 140 -39.18 56.97 -15.55
CA GLN A 140 -40.49 57.61 -15.36
C GLN A 140 -40.44 58.70 -14.28
N LEU A 141 -39.68 58.48 -13.19
CA LEU A 141 -39.49 59.49 -12.13
C LEU A 141 -38.78 60.73 -12.67
N VAL A 142 -37.68 60.56 -13.42
CA VAL A 142 -36.97 61.69 -14.07
C VAL A 142 -37.89 62.43 -15.05
N GLY A 143 -38.71 61.70 -15.81
CA GLY A 143 -39.72 62.30 -16.69
C GLY A 143 -40.75 63.14 -15.94
N LEU A 144 -41.18 62.69 -14.75
CA LEU A 144 -42.11 63.42 -13.90
C LEU A 144 -41.49 64.72 -13.34
N GLU A 145 -40.21 64.69 -12.95
CA GLU A 145 -39.49 65.91 -12.54
C GLU A 145 -39.36 66.92 -13.67
N ALA A 146 -39.11 66.46 -14.90
CA ALA A 146 -39.06 67.32 -16.08
C ALA A 146 -40.43 67.97 -16.36
N ILE A 147 -41.53 67.20 -16.28
CA ILE A 147 -42.89 67.72 -16.43
C ILE A 147 -43.22 68.74 -15.34
N ARG A 148 -42.82 68.47 -14.09
CA ARG A 148 -42.97 69.42 -12.97
C ARG A 148 -42.26 70.74 -13.27
N GLY A 149 -41.02 70.70 -13.75
CA GLY A 149 -40.25 71.90 -14.11
C GLY A 149 -40.89 72.69 -15.25
N GLN A 150 -41.38 72.01 -16.29
CA GLN A 150 -42.11 72.64 -17.40
C GLN A 150 -43.42 73.28 -16.93
N LEU A 151 -44.18 72.61 -16.05
CA LEU A 151 -45.43 73.12 -15.50
C LEU A 151 -45.20 74.36 -14.63
N LEU A 152 -44.17 74.35 -13.77
CA LEU A 152 -43.80 75.53 -12.98
C LEU A 152 -43.42 76.71 -13.88
N GLY A 153 -42.58 76.48 -14.89
CA GLY A 153 -42.21 77.53 -15.85
C GLY A 153 -43.40 78.10 -16.63
N ALA A 154 -44.36 77.25 -17.02
CA ALA A 154 -45.59 77.69 -17.70
C ALA A 154 -46.50 78.50 -16.77
N ILE A 155 -46.65 78.09 -15.51
CA ILE A 155 -47.42 78.84 -14.50
C ILE A 155 -46.74 80.19 -14.22
N ASP A 156 -45.41 80.21 -14.09
CA ASP A 156 -44.63 81.43 -13.83
C ASP A 156 -44.76 82.44 -14.98
N GLN A 157 -44.65 81.99 -16.23
CA GLN A 157 -44.87 82.85 -17.39
C GLN A 157 -46.28 83.44 -17.39
N MET A 158 -47.31 82.62 -17.13
CA MET A 158 -48.69 83.08 -17.09
C MET A 158 -48.94 84.07 -15.94
N LEU A 159 -48.35 83.85 -14.77
CA LEU A 159 -48.43 84.76 -13.63
C LEU A 159 -47.78 86.12 -13.93
N GLU A 160 -46.65 86.13 -14.65
CA GLU A 160 -45.97 87.37 -15.05
C GLU A 160 -46.77 88.13 -16.11
N ASP A 161 -47.32 87.43 -17.11
CA ASP A 161 -48.12 88.03 -18.19
C ASP A 161 -49.37 88.77 -17.66
N ILE A 162 -50.03 88.24 -16.61
CA ILE A 162 -51.26 88.81 -16.05
C ILE A 162 -51.03 89.75 -14.86
N LYS A 163 -49.78 90.02 -14.47
CA LYS A 163 -49.41 90.66 -13.20
C LYS A 163 -49.97 92.07 -13.00
N THR A 164 -50.05 92.86 -14.06
CA THR A 164 -50.51 94.27 -14.02
C THR A 164 -52.01 94.43 -14.28
N ASP A 165 -52.72 93.36 -14.62
CA ASP A 165 -54.17 93.38 -14.84
C ASP A 165 -54.92 93.58 -13.52
N THR A 166 -55.94 94.45 -13.54
CA THR A 166 -56.76 94.84 -12.39
C THR A 166 -58.20 94.34 -12.46
N ASP A 167 -58.60 93.60 -13.50
CA ASP A 167 -59.93 92.96 -13.56
C ASP A 167 -60.10 91.98 -12.38
N PRO A 168 -61.16 92.11 -11.54
CA PRO A 168 -61.40 91.24 -10.39
C PRO A 168 -61.41 89.73 -10.70
N ARG A 169 -61.74 89.33 -11.94
CA ARG A 169 -61.71 87.94 -12.39
C ARG A 169 -60.29 87.42 -12.57
N ILE A 170 -59.40 88.25 -13.13
CA ILE A 170 -57.99 87.92 -13.37
C ILE A 170 -57.22 87.86 -12.06
N VAL A 171 -57.54 88.74 -11.10
CA VAL A 171 -56.98 88.67 -9.74
C VAL A 171 -57.30 87.34 -9.06
N ARG A 172 -58.57 86.88 -9.09
CA ARG A 172 -58.95 85.57 -8.52
C ARG A 172 -58.26 84.40 -9.21
N PHE A 173 -58.12 84.46 -10.54
CA PHE A 173 -57.43 83.42 -11.30
C PHE A 173 -55.93 83.37 -10.97
N ARG A 174 -55.30 84.54 -10.77
CA ARG A 174 -53.91 84.66 -10.30
C ARG A 174 -53.72 84.00 -8.92
N ASP A 175 -54.66 84.19 -8.00
CA ASP A 175 -54.61 83.54 -6.68
C ASP A 175 -54.72 82.01 -6.78
N GLN A 176 -55.58 81.51 -7.68
CA GLN A 176 -55.69 80.07 -7.96
C GLN A 176 -54.42 79.50 -8.60
N LEU A 177 -53.82 80.20 -9.56
CA LEU A 177 -52.54 79.81 -10.17
C LEU A 177 -51.40 79.83 -9.17
N THR A 178 -51.37 80.82 -8.27
CA THR A 178 -50.39 80.88 -7.17
C THR A 178 -50.53 79.67 -6.25
N THR A 179 -51.76 79.27 -5.95
CA THR A 179 -52.03 78.07 -5.14
C THR A 179 -51.61 76.79 -5.85
N LEU A 180 -51.93 76.66 -7.14
CA LEU A 180 -51.51 75.51 -7.96
C LEU A 180 -49.98 75.43 -8.08
N ARG A 181 -49.31 76.57 -8.29
CA ARG A 181 -47.85 76.68 -8.30
C ARG A 181 -47.26 76.12 -7.01
N ALA A 182 -47.77 76.55 -5.85
CA ALA A 182 -47.29 76.07 -4.56
C ALA A 182 -47.55 74.56 -4.39
N GLN A 183 -48.66 74.02 -4.90
CA GLN A 183 -48.92 72.57 -4.87
C GLN A 183 -47.92 71.78 -5.73
N VAL A 184 -47.63 72.25 -6.95
CA VAL A 184 -46.65 71.63 -7.87
C VAL A 184 -45.21 71.79 -7.36
N GLU A 185 -44.91 72.92 -6.72
CA GLU A 185 -43.61 73.20 -6.09
C GLU A 185 -43.40 72.33 -4.85
N ASN A 186 -44.44 72.04 -4.07
CA ASN A 186 -44.34 71.14 -2.90
C ASN A 186 -44.33 69.65 -3.27
N PHE A 187 -44.67 69.29 -4.51
CA PHE A 187 -44.55 67.91 -4.99
C PHE A 187 -43.07 67.58 -5.24
N VAL A 188 -42.38 67.04 -4.23
CA VAL A 188 -40.97 66.64 -4.31
C VAL A 188 -40.88 65.11 -4.29
N ILE A 189 -40.17 64.55 -5.26
CA ILE A 189 -39.73 63.16 -5.18
C ILE A 189 -38.58 63.14 -4.17
N ASP A 190 -38.75 62.38 -3.10
CA ASP A 190 -37.77 62.30 -2.03
C ASP A 190 -36.42 61.77 -2.58
N GLN A 191 -35.33 62.50 -2.32
CA GLN A 191 -33.99 62.14 -2.80
C GLN A 191 -33.56 60.76 -2.32
N ASN A 192 -34.02 60.35 -1.14
CA ASN A 192 -33.75 59.02 -0.60
C ASN A 192 -34.43 57.92 -1.43
N THR A 193 -35.62 58.16 -1.99
CA THR A 193 -36.30 57.20 -2.88
C THR A 193 -35.51 57.00 -4.18
N THR A 194 -34.98 58.08 -4.76
CA THR A 194 -34.14 58.00 -5.97
C THR A 194 -32.81 57.29 -5.70
N ALA A 195 -32.17 57.57 -4.56
CA ALA A 195 -30.94 56.89 -4.15
C ALA A 195 -31.16 55.38 -3.94
N GLN A 196 -32.24 55.00 -3.26
CA GLN A 196 -32.60 53.59 -3.04
C GLN A 196 -32.89 52.85 -4.35
N LEU A 197 -33.52 53.51 -5.33
CA LEU A 197 -33.78 52.91 -6.64
C LEU A 197 -32.49 52.70 -7.43
N GLU A 198 -31.53 53.63 -7.36
CA GLU A 198 -30.24 53.45 -8.04
C GLU A 198 -29.38 52.38 -7.36
N GLU A 199 -29.38 52.31 -6.03
CA GLU A 199 -28.75 51.22 -5.28
C GLU A 199 -29.37 49.87 -5.65
N LEU A 200 -30.70 49.77 -5.63
CA LEU A 200 -31.41 48.54 -6.01
C LEU A 200 -31.13 48.15 -7.46
N LYS A 201 -31.12 49.11 -8.39
CA LYS A 201 -30.79 48.88 -9.80
C LYS A 201 -29.37 48.34 -9.96
N SER A 202 -28.38 49.00 -9.35
CA SER A 202 -26.98 48.58 -9.44
C SER A 202 -26.75 47.21 -8.81
N GLY A 203 -27.32 46.96 -7.63
CA GLY A 203 -27.23 45.67 -6.94
C GLY A 203 -27.90 44.54 -7.74
N THR A 204 -29.07 44.79 -8.34
CA THR A 204 -29.76 43.78 -9.17
C THR A 204 -29.06 43.54 -10.51
N ARG A 205 -28.42 44.55 -11.11
CA ARG A 205 -27.57 44.37 -12.31
C ARG A 205 -26.29 43.60 -11.99
N GLU A 206 -25.63 43.90 -10.87
CA GLU A 206 -24.46 43.15 -10.42
C GLU A 206 -24.82 41.69 -10.15
N LEU A 207 -25.94 41.44 -9.44
CA LEU A 207 -26.44 40.08 -9.23
C LEU A 207 -26.73 39.38 -10.56
N ALA A 208 -27.40 40.03 -11.51
CA ALA A 208 -27.65 39.47 -12.83
C ALA A 208 -26.35 39.09 -13.56
N ASN A 209 -25.34 39.96 -13.49
CA ASN A 209 -24.04 39.73 -14.11
C ASN A 209 -23.32 38.54 -13.46
N GLN A 210 -23.26 38.49 -12.13
CA GLN A 210 -22.65 37.38 -11.39
C GLN A 210 -23.27 36.02 -11.73
N LEU A 211 -24.57 35.98 -12.02
CA LEU A 211 -25.31 34.75 -12.29
C LEU A 211 -25.32 34.32 -13.76
N ASN A 212 -25.31 35.26 -14.72
CA ASN A 212 -25.54 34.96 -16.13
C ASN A 212 -24.37 35.28 -17.07
N VAL A 213 -23.41 36.11 -16.65
CA VAL A 213 -22.39 36.62 -17.57
C VAL A 213 -21.08 35.82 -17.41
N PRO A 214 -20.56 35.21 -18.48
CA PRO A 214 -19.24 34.58 -18.46
C PRO A 214 -18.13 35.55 -18.06
N GLY A 215 -17.18 35.07 -17.26
CA GLY A 215 -16.11 35.90 -16.69
C GLY A 215 -16.40 36.40 -15.27
N TYR A 216 -17.63 36.23 -14.78
CA TYR A 216 -17.96 36.48 -13.39
C TYR A 216 -17.77 35.23 -12.54
N GLY A 217 -17.23 35.42 -11.33
CA GLY A 217 -16.75 34.31 -10.50
C GLY A 217 -17.83 33.31 -10.10
N PHE A 218 -19.07 33.76 -9.84
CA PHE A 218 -20.15 32.85 -9.47
C PHE A 218 -20.62 31.99 -10.65
N HIS A 219 -20.93 32.62 -11.80
CA HIS A 219 -21.29 31.91 -13.04
C HIS A 219 -20.22 30.90 -13.44
N ASP A 220 -18.96 31.33 -13.51
CA ASP A 220 -17.85 30.48 -13.95
C ASP A 220 -17.57 29.37 -12.94
N GLY A 221 -17.74 29.64 -11.63
CA GLY A 221 -17.64 28.64 -10.57
C GLY A 221 -18.68 27.53 -10.72
N ILE A 222 -19.95 27.88 -10.96
CA ILE A 222 -21.02 26.90 -11.19
C ILE A 222 -20.78 26.11 -12.48
N TYR A 223 -20.38 26.77 -13.56
CA TYR A 223 -20.08 26.11 -14.83
C TYR A 223 -18.89 25.13 -14.71
N SER A 224 -17.83 25.56 -14.03
CA SER A 224 -16.65 24.73 -13.77
C SER A 224 -16.97 23.54 -12.87
N ALA A 225 -17.74 23.75 -11.80
CA ALA A 225 -18.19 22.65 -10.93
C ALA A 225 -19.10 21.66 -11.67
N THR A 226 -19.98 22.14 -12.55
CA THR A 226 -20.84 21.30 -13.39
C THR A 226 -20.01 20.48 -14.38
N THR A 227 -19.08 21.11 -15.08
CA THR A 227 -18.17 20.42 -16.00
C THR A 227 -17.30 19.40 -15.27
N GLY A 228 -16.75 19.77 -14.11
CA GLY A 228 -15.91 18.88 -13.30
C GLY A 228 -16.68 17.67 -12.76
N SER A 229 -17.93 17.84 -12.35
CA SER A 229 -18.78 16.72 -11.92
C SER A 229 -19.14 15.77 -13.07
N GLN A 230 -19.40 16.29 -14.28
CA GLN A 230 -19.61 15.47 -15.48
C GLN A 230 -18.34 14.67 -15.85
N GLN A 231 -17.17 15.30 -15.80
CA GLN A 231 -15.88 14.64 -16.03
C GLN A 231 -15.61 13.54 -14.99
N LEU A 232 -15.91 13.81 -13.71
CA LEU A 232 -15.79 12.82 -12.64
C LEU A 232 -16.72 11.62 -12.88
N ALA A 233 -17.97 11.86 -13.26
CA ALA A 233 -18.93 10.80 -13.57
C ALA A 233 -18.44 9.93 -14.73
N ALA A 234 -17.99 10.55 -15.83
CA ALA A 234 -17.43 9.84 -16.98
C ALA A 234 -16.18 9.01 -16.61
N GLY A 235 -15.25 9.61 -15.84
CA GLY A 235 -14.03 8.91 -15.40
C GLY A 235 -14.33 7.73 -14.47
N LEU A 236 -15.34 7.84 -13.61
CA LEU A 236 -15.77 6.72 -12.76
C LEU A 236 -16.49 5.63 -13.53
N GLN A 237 -17.20 5.97 -14.61
CA GLN A 237 -17.81 4.97 -15.50
C GLN A 237 -16.73 4.17 -16.27
N GLU A 238 -15.68 4.84 -16.72
CA GLU A 238 -14.51 4.19 -17.32
C GLU A 238 -13.78 3.31 -16.29
N LEU A 239 -13.55 3.82 -15.08
CA LEU A 239 -12.97 3.03 -13.99
C LEU A 239 -13.79 1.77 -13.70
N THR A 240 -15.12 1.90 -13.59
CA THR A 240 -16.01 0.76 -13.35
C THR A 240 -15.85 -0.30 -14.44
N SER A 241 -15.82 0.12 -15.71
CA SER A 241 -15.59 -0.79 -16.84
C SER A 241 -14.24 -1.52 -16.76
N GLY A 242 -13.19 -0.80 -16.34
CA GLY A 242 -11.86 -1.40 -16.11
C GLY A 242 -11.84 -2.36 -14.92
N VAL A 243 -12.57 -2.06 -13.85
CA VAL A 243 -12.71 -2.94 -12.67
C VAL A 243 -13.46 -4.22 -13.03
N ASP A 244 -14.50 -4.16 -13.87
CA ASP A 244 -15.22 -5.36 -14.32
C ASP A 244 -14.35 -6.27 -15.17
N GLN A 245 -13.49 -5.71 -16.03
CA GLN A 245 -12.48 -6.48 -16.76
C GLN A 245 -11.45 -7.13 -15.83
N ALA A 246 -10.99 -6.39 -14.82
CA ALA A 246 -10.06 -6.93 -13.83
C ALA A 246 -10.70 -8.05 -13.00
N LEU A 247 -11.98 -7.91 -12.63
CA LEU A 247 -12.74 -8.93 -11.91
C LEU A 247 -12.83 -10.22 -12.72
N ALA A 248 -13.13 -10.14 -14.02
CA ALA A 248 -13.14 -11.30 -14.90
C ALA A 248 -11.78 -12.03 -14.93
N GLY A 249 -10.67 -11.27 -14.96
CA GLY A 249 -9.33 -11.85 -14.88
C GLY A 249 -9.01 -12.50 -13.52
N VAL A 250 -9.53 -11.93 -12.43
CA VAL A 250 -9.40 -12.51 -11.08
C VAL A 250 -10.22 -13.80 -10.96
N ASP A 251 -11.41 -13.85 -11.52
CA ASP A 251 -12.24 -15.07 -11.57
C ASP A 251 -11.53 -16.18 -12.35
N GLU A 252 -10.95 -15.86 -13.52
CA GLU A 252 -10.16 -16.82 -14.30
C GLU A 252 -8.93 -17.34 -13.52
N LEU A 253 -8.25 -16.46 -12.79
CA LEU A 253 -7.12 -16.83 -11.92
C LEU A 253 -7.56 -17.74 -10.77
N ASN A 254 -8.69 -17.44 -10.12
CA ASN A 254 -9.26 -18.26 -9.05
C ASN A 254 -9.66 -19.65 -9.57
N ASP A 255 -10.32 -19.72 -10.72
CA ASP A 255 -10.65 -20.98 -11.37
C ASP A 255 -9.40 -21.80 -11.73
N GLY A 256 -8.38 -21.13 -12.26
CA GLY A 256 -7.08 -21.75 -12.55
C GLY A 256 -6.42 -22.33 -11.29
N ALA A 257 -6.43 -21.59 -10.18
CA ALA A 257 -5.89 -22.04 -8.90
C ALA A 257 -6.62 -23.27 -8.36
N HIS A 258 -7.97 -23.29 -8.40
CA HIS A 258 -8.77 -24.44 -8.00
C HIS A 258 -8.54 -25.67 -8.88
N LYS A 259 -8.37 -25.49 -10.19
CA LYS A 259 -8.01 -26.58 -11.12
C LYS A 259 -6.65 -27.20 -10.76
N VAL A 260 -5.63 -26.37 -10.54
CA VAL A 260 -4.29 -26.84 -10.15
C VAL A 260 -4.31 -27.53 -8.78
N ASP A 261 -5.09 -27.01 -7.84
CA ASP A 261 -5.27 -27.62 -6.52
C ASP A 261 -5.96 -29.00 -6.58
N GLY A 262 -6.92 -29.15 -7.49
CA GLY A 262 -7.54 -30.44 -7.81
C GLY A 262 -6.55 -31.43 -8.43
N LEU A 263 -5.69 -30.98 -9.35
CA LEU A 263 -4.63 -31.80 -9.94
C LEU A 263 -3.61 -32.24 -8.90
N ALA A 264 -3.16 -31.33 -8.03
CA ALA A 264 -2.24 -31.64 -6.94
C ALA A 264 -2.81 -32.71 -5.99
N LYS A 265 -4.12 -32.65 -5.71
CA LYS A 265 -4.82 -33.67 -4.91
C LYS A 265 -4.76 -35.04 -5.59
N LYS A 266 -5.10 -35.11 -6.89
CA LYS A 266 -5.03 -36.37 -7.66
C LYS A 266 -3.61 -36.95 -7.69
N THR A 267 -2.59 -36.11 -7.86
CA THR A 267 -1.18 -36.53 -7.83
C THR A 267 -0.80 -37.11 -6.47
N LYS A 268 -1.16 -36.43 -5.37
CA LYS A 268 -0.94 -36.93 -4.01
C LYS A 268 -1.62 -38.28 -3.77
N ASP A 269 -2.87 -38.42 -4.20
CA ASP A 269 -3.64 -39.67 -4.04
C ASP A 269 -3.02 -40.83 -4.84
N SER A 270 -2.53 -40.55 -6.05
CA SER A 270 -1.86 -41.53 -6.92
C SER A 270 -0.54 -42.01 -6.31
N ILE A 271 0.24 -41.08 -5.73
CA ILE A 271 1.50 -41.43 -5.04
C ILE A 271 1.23 -42.26 -3.79
N ALA A 272 0.18 -41.93 -3.02
CA ALA A 272 -0.22 -42.72 -1.85
C ALA A 272 -0.67 -44.14 -2.23
N GLN A 273 -1.30 -44.32 -3.40
CA GLN A 273 -1.61 -45.64 -3.94
C GLN A 273 -0.35 -46.40 -4.37
N ALA A 274 0.58 -45.75 -5.06
CA ALA A 274 1.87 -46.35 -5.44
C ALA A 274 2.69 -46.79 -4.21
N GLN A 275 2.70 -45.99 -3.14
CA GLN A 275 3.33 -46.35 -1.87
C GLN A 275 2.73 -47.61 -1.24
N ARG A 276 1.39 -47.76 -1.29
CA ARG A 276 0.69 -48.94 -0.77
C ARG A 276 0.91 -50.20 -1.61
N ALA A 277 1.17 -50.05 -2.91
CA ALA A 277 1.39 -51.16 -3.83
C ALA A 277 2.82 -51.74 -3.78
N LEU A 278 3.78 -51.04 -3.16
CA LEU A 278 5.17 -51.48 -3.07
C LEU A 278 5.36 -52.59 -1.99
N PRO A 279 5.92 -53.77 -2.34
CA PRO A 279 6.16 -54.86 -1.39
C PRO A 279 7.13 -54.48 -0.24
N ALA A 280 6.97 -55.11 0.93
CA ALA A 280 7.92 -55.00 2.04
C ALA A 280 9.22 -55.79 1.73
N ALA A 281 10.37 -55.24 2.12
CA ALA A 281 11.65 -55.97 2.01
C ALA A 281 11.73 -57.08 3.08
N PRO A 282 12.41 -58.21 2.82
CA PRO A 282 12.66 -59.22 3.84
C PRO A 282 13.43 -58.59 5.02
N GLN A 283 12.95 -58.79 6.24
CA GLN A 283 13.56 -58.23 7.44
C GLN A 283 14.96 -58.84 7.68
N GLN A 284 15.98 -57.99 7.77
CA GLN A 284 17.21 -58.31 8.50
C GLN A 284 17.03 -57.87 9.97
N THR A 285 17.48 -58.73 10.88
CA THR A 285 17.30 -58.76 12.35
C THR A 285 17.45 -57.42 13.09
N PRO A 286 16.80 -57.26 14.28
CA PRO A 286 16.66 -55.99 14.96
C PRO A 286 17.96 -55.62 15.70
N GLN A 287 18.78 -54.76 15.10
CA GLN A 287 19.74 -53.95 15.85
C GLN A 287 19.24 -52.51 15.82
N ALA A 288 18.87 -52.05 17.02
CA ALA A 288 18.50 -50.69 17.43
C ALA A 288 18.09 -49.77 16.26
N GLN A 289 16.78 -49.67 16.02
CA GLN A 289 16.15 -48.58 15.28
C GLN A 289 16.59 -47.24 15.91
N GLN A 290 17.73 -46.69 15.51
CA GLN A 290 17.99 -45.28 15.64
C GLN A 290 17.10 -44.63 14.59
N SER A 291 15.91 -44.22 15.04
CA SER A 291 14.98 -43.37 14.31
C SER A 291 15.78 -42.30 13.57
N VAL A 292 15.79 -42.41 12.24
CA VAL A 292 16.47 -41.48 11.33
C VAL A 292 15.94 -40.08 11.64
N ARG A 293 16.78 -39.25 12.26
CA ARG A 293 16.45 -37.86 12.60
C ARG A 293 16.70 -37.00 11.37
N THR A 294 15.64 -36.49 10.76
CA THR A 294 15.79 -35.65 9.57
C THR A 294 14.81 -34.47 9.61
N LEU A 295 15.38 -33.27 9.52
CA LEU A 295 14.70 -32.04 9.14
C LEU A 295 15.09 -31.74 7.68
N ALA A 296 14.10 -31.75 6.79
CA ALA A 296 14.36 -31.46 5.39
C ALA A 296 15.00 -30.07 5.22
N PRO A 297 15.98 -29.93 4.31
CA PRO A 297 16.59 -28.66 3.94
C PRO A 297 15.69 -27.46 3.82
N LEU A 298 14.57 -27.69 3.13
CA LEU A 298 13.58 -26.68 2.85
C LEU A 298 12.93 -26.17 4.13
N TYR A 299 12.73 -27.01 5.15
CA TYR A 299 12.14 -26.57 6.42
C TYR A 299 13.10 -25.66 7.20
N ALA A 300 14.38 -26.01 7.29
CA ALA A 300 15.37 -25.15 7.96
C ALA A 300 15.49 -23.78 7.28
N PHE A 301 15.42 -23.76 5.95
CA PHE A 301 15.37 -22.53 5.16
C PHE A 301 14.09 -21.72 5.43
N LEU A 302 12.91 -22.35 5.33
CA LEU A 302 11.62 -21.68 5.54
C LEU A 302 11.50 -21.11 6.96
N ILE A 303 11.98 -21.84 7.97
CA ILE A 303 12.01 -21.37 9.36
C ILE A 303 12.91 -20.13 9.45
N SER A 304 14.12 -20.18 8.88
CA SER A 304 15.06 -19.05 8.90
C SER A 304 14.52 -17.83 8.13
N ALA A 305 13.84 -18.06 7.00
CA ALA A 305 13.23 -17.01 6.19
C ALA A 305 12.03 -16.36 6.89
N ALA A 306 11.18 -17.15 7.55
CA ALA A 306 10.06 -16.64 8.34
C ALA A 306 10.54 -15.79 9.53
N VAL A 307 11.61 -16.24 10.20
CA VAL A 307 12.26 -15.48 11.29
C VAL A 307 12.83 -14.16 10.77
N LEU A 308 13.50 -14.18 9.60
CA LEU A 308 14.05 -12.98 8.97
C LEU A 308 12.95 -11.98 8.57
N LEU A 309 11.88 -12.46 7.93
CA LEU A 309 10.74 -11.64 7.53
C LEU A 309 10.02 -11.04 8.75
N GLY A 310 9.81 -11.85 9.80
CA GLY A 310 9.24 -11.38 11.06
C GLY A 310 10.10 -10.31 11.73
N ALA A 311 11.43 -10.41 11.62
CA ALA A 311 12.34 -9.36 12.10
C ALA A 311 12.33 -8.10 11.21
N ALA A 312 12.17 -8.25 9.90
CA ALA A 312 12.18 -7.14 8.94
C ALA A 312 10.89 -6.30 8.93
N LEU A 313 9.72 -6.95 9.06
CA LEU A 313 8.41 -6.29 9.07
C LEU A 313 8.07 -5.61 10.40
N ARG A 314 8.82 -5.93 11.46
CA ARG A 314 8.55 -5.37 12.78
C ARG A 314 9.10 -3.96 12.89
N ARG A 315 8.24 -3.01 13.28
CA ARG A 315 8.67 -1.67 13.67
C ARG A 315 9.36 -1.71 15.03
N TRP A 316 10.68 -1.68 15.03
CA TRP A 316 11.49 -1.75 16.25
C TRP A 316 11.43 -0.44 17.04
N SER A 317 10.51 -0.36 18.00
CA SER A 317 10.48 0.69 19.03
C SER A 317 11.81 0.77 19.78
N GLY A 318 12.20 1.96 20.25
CA GLY A 318 13.43 2.19 21.02
C GLY A 318 13.48 1.50 22.40
N SER A 319 12.37 0.88 22.84
CA SER A 319 12.32 0.16 24.12
C SER A 319 13.02 -1.20 24.05
N LYS A 320 14.03 -1.41 24.91
CA LYS A 320 14.75 -2.70 25.02
C LYS A 320 13.82 -3.88 25.39
N ARG A 321 12.73 -3.61 26.11
CA ARG A 321 11.75 -4.64 26.53
C ARG A 321 10.93 -5.19 25.36
N THR A 322 10.48 -4.33 24.45
CA THR A 322 9.68 -4.75 23.27
C THR A 322 10.53 -5.47 22.23
N MET A 323 11.83 -5.17 22.18
CA MET A 323 12.81 -5.91 21.39
C MET A 323 13.07 -7.30 21.97
N ALA A 324 13.33 -7.40 23.28
CA ALA A 324 13.55 -8.68 23.95
C ALA A 324 12.34 -9.62 23.81
N LEU A 325 11.12 -9.11 24.00
CA LEU A 325 9.90 -9.89 23.83
C LEU A 325 9.77 -10.46 22.40
N ALA A 326 10.06 -9.63 21.39
CA ALA A 326 9.98 -10.03 19.98
C ALA A 326 10.99 -11.12 19.63
N VAL A 327 12.23 -10.97 20.09
CA VAL A 327 13.30 -11.97 19.90
C VAL A 327 12.88 -13.30 20.52
N VAL A 328 12.39 -13.29 21.77
CA VAL A 328 11.95 -14.51 22.46
C VAL A 328 10.78 -15.17 21.71
N THR A 329 9.79 -14.41 21.24
CA THR A 329 8.67 -14.97 20.47
C THR A 329 9.12 -15.60 19.16
N LEU A 330 9.93 -14.91 18.34
CA LEU A 330 10.39 -15.45 17.05
C LEU A 330 11.33 -16.64 17.23
N ALA A 331 12.21 -16.60 18.23
CA ALA A 331 13.08 -17.73 18.59
C ALA A 331 12.28 -18.96 19.02
N SER A 332 11.26 -18.77 19.86
CA SER A 332 10.41 -19.85 20.36
C SER A 332 9.60 -20.50 19.23
N ILE A 333 9.06 -19.68 18.31
CA ILE A 333 8.37 -20.17 17.11
C ILE A 333 9.33 -21.00 16.25
N ALA A 334 10.56 -20.53 16.03
CA ALA A 334 11.55 -21.25 15.24
C ALA A 334 11.91 -22.61 15.86
N GLY A 335 12.21 -22.64 17.17
CA GLY A 335 12.48 -23.89 17.88
C GLY A 335 11.29 -24.85 17.88
N GLY A 336 10.08 -24.33 18.08
CA GLY A 336 8.84 -25.10 18.01
C GLY A 336 8.59 -25.71 16.63
N LEU A 337 8.84 -24.94 15.55
CA LEU A 337 8.74 -25.45 14.18
C LEU A 337 9.79 -26.52 13.88
N VAL A 338 11.03 -26.37 14.36
CA VAL A 338 12.06 -27.42 14.25
C VAL A 338 11.62 -28.69 14.98
N TYR A 339 11.00 -28.57 16.16
CA TYR A 339 10.48 -29.70 16.91
C TYR A 339 9.31 -30.40 16.21
N LEU A 340 8.37 -29.63 15.64
CA LEU A 340 7.17 -30.16 15.00
C LEU A 340 7.45 -30.75 13.60
N LEU A 341 8.36 -30.13 12.84
CA LEU A 341 8.67 -30.53 11.45
C LEU A 341 9.86 -31.49 11.36
N GLY A 342 10.71 -31.56 12.39
CA GLY A 342 11.85 -32.45 12.45
C GLY A 342 11.44 -33.83 12.95
N VAL A 343 11.55 -34.84 12.09
CA VAL A 343 11.30 -36.24 12.48
C VAL A 343 12.36 -36.66 13.50
N GLY A 344 11.95 -37.06 14.71
CA GLY A 344 12.86 -37.57 15.74
C GLY A 344 13.74 -36.51 16.43
N VAL A 345 13.44 -35.21 16.24
CA VAL A 345 14.20 -34.11 16.86
C VAL A 345 13.83 -33.98 18.35
N GLY A 346 14.82 -34.07 19.23
CA GLY A 346 14.63 -33.93 20.69
C GLY A 346 14.50 -32.48 21.15
N VAL A 347 13.92 -32.28 22.34
CA VAL A 347 13.70 -30.95 22.95
C VAL A 347 15.00 -30.13 23.07
N GLY A 348 16.14 -30.78 23.32
CA GLY A 348 17.45 -30.11 23.38
C GLY A 348 17.88 -29.48 22.05
N ILE A 349 17.62 -30.14 20.92
CA ILE A 349 17.95 -29.62 19.59
C ILE A 349 16.99 -28.49 19.19
N ALA A 350 15.71 -28.61 19.54
CA ALA A 350 14.73 -27.55 19.37
C ALA A 350 15.11 -26.29 20.16
N ALA A 351 15.56 -26.45 21.41
CA ALA A 351 16.04 -25.35 22.24
C ALA A 351 17.31 -24.70 21.66
N ALA A 352 18.29 -25.50 21.20
CA ALA A 352 19.49 -24.98 20.54
C ALA A 352 19.14 -24.20 19.26
N SER A 353 18.19 -24.70 18.47
CA SER A 353 17.70 -24.03 17.25
C SER A 353 17.01 -22.70 17.56
N ALA A 354 16.24 -22.62 18.65
CA ALA A 354 15.65 -21.38 19.12
C ALA A 354 16.72 -20.33 19.48
N VAL A 355 17.81 -20.74 20.14
CA VAL A 355 18.93 -19.85 20.48
C VAL A 355 19.59 -19.28 19.22
N VAL A 356 19.88 -20.13 18.24
CA VAL A 356 20.46 -19.70 16.96
C VAL A 356 19.54 -18.72 16.23
N ALA A 357 18.25 -19.03 16.14
CA ALA A 357 17.26 -18.14 15.53
C ALA A 357 17.17 -16.81 16.28
N GLY A 358 17.16 -16.82 17.62
CA GLY A 358 17.11 -15.63 18.45
C GLY A 358 18.30 -14.69 18.24
N LEU A 359 19.52 -15.24 18.18
CA LEU A 359 20.72 -14.46 17.87
C LEU A 359 20.60 -13.78 16.50
N PHE A 360 20.11 -14.51 15.50
CA PHE A 360 19.91 -13.97 14.17
C PHE A 360 18.85 -12.86 14.13
N VAL A 361 17.74 -13.00 14.87
CA VAL A 361 16.71 -11.94 15.00
C VAL A 361 17.31 -10.67 15.58
N VAL A 362 18.19 -10.76 16.58
CA VAL A 362 18.87 -9.58 17.16
C VAL A 362 19.68 -8.85 16.09
N GLY A 363 20.47 -9.58 15.30
CA GLY A 363 21.25 -8.98 14.22
C GLY A 363 20.37 -8.32 13.15
N ALA A 364 19.31 -9.01 12.72
CA ALA A 364 18.34 -8.48 11.75
C ALA A 364 17.63 -7.22 12.27
N ALA A 365 17.21 -7.21 13.53
CA ALA A 365 16.59 -6.06 14.18
C ALA A 365 17.48 -4.80 14.14
N LEU A 366 18.76 -4.98 14.47
CA LEU A 366 19.76 -3.92 14.42
C LEU A 366 20.02 -3.45 12.98
N ALA A 367 20.07 -4.39 12.02
CA ALA A 367 20.23 -4.05 10.61
C ALA A 367 19.06 -3.20 10.07
N VAL A 368 17.81 -3.50 10.45
CA VAL A 368 16.61 -2.70 10.08
C VAL A 368 16.75 -1.26 10.58
N ARG A 369 17.27 -1.05 11.79
CA ARG A 369 17.51 0.30 12.34
C ARG A 369 18.59 1.07 11.58
N ILE A 370 19.60 0.38 11.04
CA ILE A 370 20.73 0.99 10.33
C ILE A 370 20.37 1.32 8.87
N CYS A 371 19.81 0.34 8.15
CA CYS A 371 19.58 0.41 6.71
C CYS A 371 18.21 0.99 6.34
N GLY A 372 17.25 0.98 7.28
CA GLY A 372 15.86 1.39 7.04
C GLY A 372 15.00 0.28 6.42
N GLU A 373 13.72 0.30 6.76
CA GLU A 373 12.75 -0.77 6.49
C GLU A 373 12.64 -1.16 5.01
N LYS A 374 12.56 -0.18 4.10
CA LYS A 374 12.41 -0.42 2.65
C LYS A 374 13.62 -1.14 2.05
N LEU A 375 14.83 -0.69 2.40
CA LEU A 375 16.06 -1.31 1.91
C LEU A 375 16.23 -2.72 2.49
N THR A 376 15.90 -2.91 3.77
CA THR A 376 15.95 -4.24 4.38
C THR A 376 14.96 -5.20 3.77
N LEU A 377 13.72 -4.78 3.47
CA LEU A 377 12.73 -5.64 2.81
C LEU A 377 13.19 -6.05 1.40
N GLY A 378 13.75 -5.12 0.63
CA GLY A 378 14.35 -5.43 -0.67
C GLY A 378 15.49 -6.45 -0.57
N LEU A 379 16.40 -6.28 0.39
CA LEU A 379 17.49 -7.22 0.64
C LEU A 379 16.99 -8.60 1.13
N VAL A 380 15.92 -8.64 1.91
CA VAL A 380 15.29 -9.91 2.34
C VAL A 380 14.71 -10.65 1.15
N ALA A 381 14.01 -9.96 0.23
CA ALA A 381 13.47 -10.58 -0.99
C ALA A 381 14.58 -11.22 -1.85
N VAL A 382 15.70 -10.50 -2.04
CA VAL A 382 16.87 -11.03 -2.77
C VAL A 382 17.46 -12.25 -2.06
N GLN A 383 17.65 -12.18 -0.75
CA GLN A 383 18.18 -13.30 0.04
C GLN A 383 17.30 -14.53 -0.02
N VAL A 384 15.97 -14.37 0.11
CA VAL A 384 15.02 -15.49 0.03
C VAL A 384 15.07 -16.15 -1.35
N GLY A 385 15.15 -15.36 -2.43
CA GLY A 385 15.28 -15.90 -3.79
C GLY A 385 16.59 -16.67 -4.00
N VAL A 386 17.72 -16.05 -3.65
CA VAL A 386 19.05 -16.63 -3.81
C VAL A 386 19.26 -17.87 -2.94
N VAL A 387 19.02 -17.75 -1.63
CA VAL A 387 19.23 -18.84 -0.69
C VAL A 387 18.20 -19.94 -0.95
N GLY A 388 16.94 -19.58 -1.24
CA GLY A 388 15.92 -20.56 -1.61
C GLY A 388 16.30 -21.37 -2.86
N TRP A 389 16.81 -20.71 -3.90
CA TRP A 389 17.29 -21.38 -5.11
C TRP A 389 18.47 -22.31 -4.81
N VAL A 390 19.48 -21.85 -4.07
CA VAL A 390 20.65 -22.68 -3.72
C VAL A 390 20.23 -23.89 -2.89
N TRP A 391 19.42 -23.72 -1.86
CA TRP A 391 19.04 -24.83 -0.96
C TRP A 391 18.04 -25.81 -1.59
N THR A 392 17.33 -25.42 -2.64
CA THR A 392 16.49 -26.34 -3.43
C THR A 392 17.30 -27.14 -4.45
N HIS A 393 18.42 -26.60 -4.96
CA HIS A 393 19.23 -27.25 -6.01
C HIS A 393 20.49 -27.94 -5.48
N ALA A 394 20.96 -27.57 -4.28
CA ALA A 394 22.18 -28.10 -3.65
C ALA A 394 22.17 -29.62 -3.41
N ALA A 395 20.99 -30.25 -3.37
CA ALA A 395 20.86 -31.70 -3.24
C ALA A 395 20.97 -32.45 -4.58
N SER A 396 20.94 -31.74 -5.70
CA SER A 396 20.78 -32.32 -7.05
C SER A 396 21.85 -31.90 -8.06
N VAL A 397 22.61 -30.83 -7.79
CA VAL A 397 23.57 -30.24 -8.74
C VAL A 397 24.81 -29.75 -7.97
N GLU A 398 26.01 -30.02 -8.50
CA GLU A 398 27.24 -29.40 -8.01
C GLU A 398 27.20 -27.87 -8.25
N LEU A 399 27.25 -27.09 -7.16
CA LEU A 399 27.21 -25.64 -7.23
C LEU A 399 28.54 -25.08 -7.76
N THR A 400 28.47 -24.19 -8.74
CA THR A 400 29.66 -23.45 -9.22
C THR A 400 30.24 -22.57 -8.11
N ALA A 401 31.54 -22.25 -8.21
CA ALA A 401 32.22 -21.37 -7.24
C ALA A 401 31.52 -20.00 -7.07
N ALA A 402 30.93 -19.46 -8.15
CA ALA A 402 30.20 -18.21 -8.12
C ALA A 402 28.95 -18.28 -7.21
N TRP A 403 28.16 -19.36 -7.31
CA TRP A 403 26.98 -19.55 -6.45
C TRP A 403 27.37 -19.83 -4.99
N ARG A 404 28.47 -20.54 -4.77
CA ARG A 404 29.03 -20.76 -3.42
C ARG A 404 29.41 -19.46 -2.74
N VAL A 405 30.11 -18.56 -3.44
CA VAL A 405 30.45 -17.23 -2.90
C VAL A 405 29.19 -16.41 -2.65
N LEU A 406 28.29 -16.38 -3.63
CA LEU A 406 27.10 -15.54 -3.59
C LEU A 406 26.17 -15.91 -2.43
N VAL A 407 25.99 -17.20 -2.13
CA VAL A 407 25.16 -17.63 -1.00
C VAL A 407 25.80 -17.32 0.37
N HIS A 408 27.14 -17.39 0.48
CA HIS A 408 27.85 -17.02 1.71
C HIS A 408 27.87 -15.51 1.97
N LEU A 409 27.63 -14.69 0.94
CA LEU A 409 27.39 -13.26 1.12
C LEU A 409 25.98 -12.96 1.67
N MET A 410 25.06 -13.93 1.67
CA MET A 410 23.68 -13.75 2.11
C MET A 410 23.54 -14.07 3.61
N PRO A 411 23.12 -13.12 4.46
CA PRO A 411 22.88 -13.36 5.88
C PRO A 411 21.98 -14.56 6.19
N LEU A 412 20.94 -14.78 5.39
CA LEU A 412 19.97 -15.87 5.55
C LEU A 412 20.57 -17.29 5.40
N HIS A 413 21.75 -17.44 4.78
CA HIS A 413 22.41 -18.73 4.60
C HIS A 413 22.82 -19.36 5.94
N TYR A 414 23.42 -18.58 6.83
CA TYR A 414 24.00 -19.06 8.08
C TYR A 414 22.99 -19.61 9.09
N PRO A 415 21.85 -18.97 9.38
CA PRO A 415 20.83 -19.60 10.24
C PRO A 415 20.26 -20.86 9.58
N THR A 416 20.11 -20.87 8.26
CA THR A 416 19.63 -22.05 7.52
C THR A 416 20.60 -23.23 7.66
N ALA A 417 21.90 -22.97 7.52
CA ALA A 417 22.96 -23.98 7.70
C ALA A 417 23.09 -24.46 9.13
N ALA A 418 23.03 -23.56 10.12
CA ALA A 418 23.09 -23.91 11.52
C ALA A 418 21.89 -24.78 11.96
N LEU A 419 20.66 -24.40 11.57
CA LEU A 419 19.46 -25.17 11.89
C LEU A 419 19.48 -26.54 11.23
N SER A 420 19.92 -26.62 9.98
CA SER A 420 20.06 -27.88 9.24
C SER A 420 21.09 -28.80 9.90
N ALA A 421 22.26 -28.28 10.25
CA ALA A 421 23.31 -29.04 10.91
C ALA A 421 22.87 -29.52 12.31
N LEU A 422 22.18 -28.67 13.08
CA LEU A 422 21.64 -29.03 14.40
C LEU A 422 20.58 -30.14 14.32
N ALA A 423 19.64 -30.01 13.39
CA ALA A 423 18.52 -30.93 13.28
C ALA A 423 18.90 -32.29 12.67
N ASN A 424 19.90 -32.31 11.78
CA ASN A 424 20.33 -33.50 11.04
C ASN A 424 21.62 -34.14 11.58
N ASN A 425 22.17 -33.64 12.70
CA ASN A 425 23.49 -34.08 13.20
C ASN A 425 24.59 -33.95 12.12
N GLY A 426 24.53 -32.84 11.36
CA GLY A 426 25.46 -32.52 10.28
C GLY A 426 26.88 -32.24 10.77
N ALA A 427 27.78 -31.90 9.85
CA ALA A 427 29.18 -31.72 10.19
C ALA A 427 29.40 -30.60 11.24
N PRO A 428 30.10 -30.86 12.37
CA PRO A 428 30.23 -29.90 13.47
C PRO A 428 30.87 -28.57 13.05
N HIS A 429 31.79 -28.59 12.08
CA HIS A 429 32.45 -27.38 11.60
C HIS A 429 31.46 -26.39 10.96
N ILE A 430 30.47 -26.87 10.19
CA ILE A 430 29.45 -26.05 9.52
C ILE A 430 28.57 -25.31 10.53
N LEU A 431 28.18 -26.03 11.59
CA LEU A 431 27.41 -25.45 12.69
C LEU A 431 28.18 -24.32 13.36
N TRP A 432 29.44 -24.56 13.74
CA TRP A 432 30.24 -23.57 14.45
C TRP A 432 30.64 -22.38 13.59
N VAL A 433 30.93 -22.58 12.31
CA VAL A 433 31.16 -21.49 11.35
C VAL A 433 29.91 -20.62 11.22
N SER A 434 28.74 -21.24 11.08
CA SER A 434 27.47 -20.52 10.95
C SER A 434 27.13 -19.70 12.18
N ILE A 435 27.29 -20.29 13.37
CA ILE A 435 27.12 -19.57 14.64
C ILE A 435 28.15 -18.43 14.75
N GLY A 436 29.41 -18.67 14.39
CA GLY A 436 30.47 -17.67 14.42
C GLY A 436 30.14 -16.45 13.57
N VAL A 437 29.66 -16.64 12.34
CA VAL A 437 29.26 -15.55 11.45
C VAL A 437 28.04 -14.80 11.99
N ILE A 438 27.04 -15.49 12.55
CA ILE A 438 25.87 -14.84 13.18
C ILE A 438 26.30 -13.96 14.36
N VAL A 439 27.20 -14.44 15.22
CA VAL A 439 27.71 -13.67 16.37
C VAL A 439 28.48 -12.44 15.91
N LEU A 440 29.35 -12.59 14.90
CA LEU A 440 30.07 -11.46 14.31
C LEU A 440 29.13 -10.44 13.66
N PHE A 441 28.06 -10.90 13.03
CA PHE A 441 27.01 -10.04 12.48
C PHE A 441 26.28 -9.22 13.56
N VAL A 442 25.90 -9.84 14.67
CA VAL A 442 25.30 -9.13 15.81
C VAL A 442 26.27 -8.09 16.39
N ALA A 443 27.54 -8.46 16.56
CA ALA A 443 28.57 -7.54 17.08
C ALA A 443 28.80 -6.34 16.14
N ALA A 444 28.88 -6.59 14.83
CA ALA A 444 29.03 -5.56 13.81
C ALA A 444 27.82 -4.62 13.78
N ALA A 445 26.60 -5.15 13.82
CA ALA A 445 25.37 -4.37 13.84
C ALA A 445 25.26 -3.50 15.11
N TYR A 446 25.66 -4.03 16.27
CA TYR A 446 25.69 -3.26 17.51
C TYR A 446 26.74 -2.14 17.51
N GLY A 447 27.94 -2.41 16.98
CA GLY A 447 28.99 -1.40 16.81
C GLY A 447 28.55 -0.27 15.87
N ALA A 448 27.91 -0.62 14.75
CA ALA A 448 27.37 0.33 13.79
C ALA A 448 26.24 1.19 14.38
N GLU A 449 25.32 0.61 15.16
CA GLU A 449 24.25 1.36 15.86
C GLU A 449 24.84 2.38 16.85
N ARG A 450 25.88 2.00 17.63
CA ARG A 450 26.57 2.93 18.55
C ARG A 450 27.34 4.04 17.83
N LEU A 451 27.92 3.75 16.67
CA LEU A 451 28.63 4.75 15.87
C LEU A 451 27.67 5.81 15.32
N LEU A 452 26.46 5.41 14.93
CA LEU A 452 25.39 6.31 14.51
C LEU A 452 24.82 7.16 15.67
N ALA A 453 24.82 6.64 16.90
CA ALA A 453 24.35 7.37 18.08
C ALA A 453 25.33 8.46 18.57
N ARG A 454 26.60 8.44 18.14
CA ARG A 454 27.65 9.36 18.63
C ARG A 454 27.87 10.61 17.76
N THR A 455 27.19 10.75 16.62
CA THR A 455 27.31 11.96 15.79
C THR A 455 26.39 13.08 16.33
N PRO A 456 26.93 14.18 16.89
CA PRO A 456 26.10 15.27 17.40
C PRO A 456 25.32 15.97 16.28
N LEU A 457 24.10 16.39 16.58
CA LEU A 457 23.36 17.38 15.80
C LEU A 457 24.19 18.66 15.81
N SER A 458 24.66 19.13 14.65
CA SER A 458 25.17 20.48 14.52
C SER A 458 24.00 21.42 14.79
N SER A 459 23.98 22.04 15.98
CA SER A 459 23.14 23.19 16.29
C SER A 459 23.42 24.28 15.27
N VAL A 460 22.41 24.66 14.50
CA VAL A 460 22.39 25.94 13.78
C VAL A 460 22.43 27.03 14.85
N PRO A 461 23.33 28.02 14.80
CA PRO A 461 23.25 29.19 15.68
C PRO A 461 22.01 30.00 15.29
N ASP A 462 21.13 30.27 16.25
CA ASP A 462 20.22 31.41 16.21
C ASP A 462 21.10 32.67 16.20
N ASP A 463 21.41 33.20 15.02
CA ASP A 463 21.81 34.60 14.80
C ASP A 463 22.04 34.80 13.29
N ALA A 464 20.96 35.12 12.57
CA ALA A 464 20.94 35.97 11.37
C ALA A 464 19.55 35.88 10.71
N ILE A 465 18.66 36.80 11.04
CA ILE A 465 17.94 37.71 10.13
C ILE A 465 17.21 38.72 11.02
N GLU A 466 17.40 39.99 10.66
CA GLU A 466 16.86 41.22 11.26
C GLU A 466 15.38 41.20 11.66
#